data_AF-A0A7C1BLX7-F1
#
_entry.id   AF-A0A7C1BLX7-F1
#
_cell.length_a   1.000
_cell.length_b   1.000
_cell.length_c   1.000
_cell.angle_alpha   90.00
_cell.angle_beta   90.00
_cell.angle_gamma   90.00
#
_symmetry.space_group_name_H-M   'P 1'
#
loop_
_entity.id
_entity.type
_entity.pdbx_description
1 polymer ?
#
loop_
_entity_poly.entity_id
_entity_poly.type
_entity_poly.pdbx_seq_one_letter_code
_entity_poly.pdbx_strand_id
1 'polypeptide(L)'
;MKRLRIVAADSASAILNADFEPLSIVAVASVLVNPPYREPDERLAEPLFVEAKDGHELVVHEAELCRDLLKNVRADVVHLDMSLGAVPLERLSAIQLGDIRVSSRARRHVLKILPRLRKIAGEITREHGIEVLAIGKESVPVRIAELTAGAYSILYASERAVKEDKTLLLGLPSKCQPRIDQSGVYLYSLIAAEHDVRGYAKDVGEVLKKVNISEILNPCARGFRALEIKPKH
;
A
#
# COMPACT_ATOMS: atom_id res chain seq x y z
N MET A 1 29.09 6.77 0.79
CA MET A 1 28.11 5.67 0.63
C MET A 1 27.08 6.08 -0.40
N LYS A 2 26.78 5.22 -1.39
CA LYS A 2 25.68 5.46 -2.33
C LYS A 2 24.38 5.49 -1.53
N ARG A 3 23.64 6.60 -1.59
CA ARG A 3 22.33 6.77 -0.97
C ARG A 3 21.30 6.19 -1.93
N LEU A 4 20.77 5.01 -1.64
CA LEU A 4 19.77 4.35 -2.49
C LEU A 4 18.46 5.14 -2.41
N ARG A 5 17.82 5.35 -3.55
CA ARG A 5 16.49 5.94 -3.63
C ARG A 5 15.55 4.87 -4.17
N ILE A 6 14.48 4.59 -3.46
CA ILE A 6 13.67 3.41 -3.72
C ILE A 6 12.25 3.85 -4.00
N VAL A 7 11.71 3.42 -5.13
CA VAL A 7 10.27 3.50 -5.36
C VAL A 7 9.63 2.19 -4.90
N ALA A 8 8.52 2.28 -4.18
CA ALA A 8 7.73 1.13 -3.79
C ALA A 8 6.24 1.45 -3.90
N ALA A 9 5.40 0.43 -3.92
CA ALA A 9 3.96 0.59 -3.83
C ALA A 9 3.35 -0.52 -2.99
N ASP A 10 2.18 -0.22 -2.43
CA ASP A 10 1.32 -1.18 -1.76
C ASP A 10 -0.14 -0.72 -1.79
N SER A 11 -1.06 -1.67 -1.66
CA SER A 11 -2.50 -1.45 -1.55
C SER A 11 -2.96 -1.79 -0.13
N ALA A 12 -3.71 -0.89 0.50
CA ALA A 12 -3.95 -1.01 1.92
C ALA A 12 -5.36 -0.61 2.37
N SER A 13 -5.68 -1.06 3.58
CA SER A 13 -6.95 -0.89 4.29
C SER A 13 -8.14 -1.51 3.58
N ALA A 14 -9.17 -1.86 4.35
CA ALA A 14 -10.39 -2.43 3.81
C ALA A 14 -11.62 -1.82 4.46
N ILE A 15 -12.65 -1.52 3.66
CA ILE A 15 -14.00 -1.34 4.22
C ILE A 15 -14.44 -2.68 4.80
N LEU A 16 -14.92 -2.66 6.04
CA LEU A 16 -15.38 -3.83 6.76
C LEU A 16 -16.91 -3.84 6.87
N ASN A 17 -17.48 -5.04 6.98
CA ASN A 17 -18.87 -5.21 7.44
C ASN A 17 -18.95 -5.15 8.98
N ALA A 18 -20.16 -5.31 9.53
CA ALA A 18 -20.40 -5.31 10.97
C ALA A 18 -19.67 -6.44 11.72
N ASP A 19 -19.35 -7.53 11.03
CA ASP A 19 -18.63 -8.69 11.56
C ASP A 19 -17.10 -8.56 11.41
N PHE A 20 -16.61 -7.37 11.02
CA PHE A 20 -15.21 -7.04 10.78
C PHE A 20 -14.57 -7.80 9.60
N GLU A 21 -15.38 -8.34 8.69
CA GLU A 21 -14.90 -8.99 7.47
C GLU A 21 -14.62 -7.95 6.37
N PRO A 22 -13.50 -8.07 5.63
CA PRO A 22 -13.14 -7.12 4.59
C PRO A 22 -14.02 -7.27 3.34
N LEU A 23 -14.62 -6.15 2.92
CA LEU A 23 -15.46 -6.05 1.72
C LEU A 23 -14.65 -5.55 0.51
N SER A 24 -13.93 -4.44 0.67
CA SER A 24 -13.20 -3.80 -0.44
C SER A 24 -11.94 -3.10 0.03
N ILE A 25 -10.86 -3.21 -0.75
CA ILE A 25 -9.59 -2.50 -0.54
C ILE A 25 -9.75 -1.05 -1.00
N VAL A 26 -9.29 -0.10 -0.18
CA VAL A 26 -9.66 1.31 -0.34
C VAL A 26 -8.69 2.09 -1.21
N ALA A 27 -7.38 1.92 -1.01
CA ALA A 27 -6.38 2.75 -1.68
C ALA A 27 -5.15 1.96 -2.11
N VAL A 28 -4.47 2.48 -3.12
CA VAL A 28 -3.10 2.14 -3.49
C VAL A 28 -2.24 3.38 -3.39
N ALA A 29 -0.99 3.22 -2.96
CA ALA A 29 -0.01 4.28 -2.98
C ALA A 29 1.34 3.79 -3.50
N SER A 30 2.00 4.64 -4.28
CA SER A 30 3.41 4.53 -4.63
C SER A 30 4.19 5.65 -3.97
N VAL A 31 5.38 5.34 -3.47
CA VAL A 31 6.22 6.26 -2.70
C VAL A 31 7.64 6.23 -3.21
N LEU A 32 8.29 7.39 -3.22
CA LEU A 32 9.74 7.51 -3.26
C LEU A 32 10.23 7.60 -1.82
N VAL A 33 11.22 6.79 -1.48
CA VAL A 33 11.85 6.80 -0.17
C VAL A 33 13.35 7.00 -0.33
N ASN A 34 13.84 8.09 0.25
CA ASN A 34 15.26 8.41 0.36
C ASN A 34 15.78 8.09 1.78
N PRO A 35 17.11 8.03 2.00
CA PRO A 35 17.64 7.97 3.36
C PRO A 35 17.14 9.15 4.19
N PRO A 36 16.73 8.93 5.46
CA PRO A 36 17.01 7.75 6.29
C PRO A 36 15.95 6.62 6.22
N TYR A 37 15.10 6.60 5.20
CA TYR A 37 14.10 5.55 4.94
C TYR A 37 13.01 5.43 6.00
N ARG A 38 12.46 6.56 6.42
CA ARG A 38 11.47 6.64 7.51
C ARG A 38 10.08 7.07 7.06
N GLU A 39 9.98 7.80 5.96
CA GLU A 39 8.73 8.35 5.45
C GLU A 39 8.84 8.61 3.94
N PRO A 40 7.72 8.84 3.23
CA PRO A 40 7.78 9.10 1.79
C PRO A 40 8.23 10.54 1.53
N ASP A 41 9.22 10.71 0.63
CA ASP A 41 9.63 12.02 0.12
C ASP A 41 8.66 12.50 -0.96
N GLU A 42 8.29 11.60 -1.87
CA GLU A 42 7.26 11.81 -2.90
C GLU A 42 6.26 10.67 -2.84
N ARG A 43 5.03 10.95 -3.27
CA ARG A 43 3.95 9.96 -3.25
C ARG A 43 2.92 10.22 -4.33
N LEU A 44 2.37 9.14 -4.85
CA LEU A 44 1.22 9.11 -5.73
C LEU A 44 0.23 8.11 -5.13
N ALA A 45 -1.05 8.48 -5.02
CA ALA A 45 -2.06 7.61 -4.44
C ALA A 45 -3.39 7.78 -5.17
N GLU A 46 -4.14 6.69 -5.24
CA GLU A 46 -5.40 6.62 -5.96
C GLU A 46 -6.44 5.80 -5.15
N PRO A 47 -7.73 6.19 -5.20
CA PRO A 47 -8.79 5.37 -4.64
C PRO A 47 -9.00 4.12 -5.51
N LEU A 48 -9.12 2.96 -4.87
CA LEU A 48 -9.35 1.66 -5.53
C LEU A 48 -10.79 1.17 -5.39
N PHE A 49 -11.25 0.98 -4.15
CA PHE A 49 -12.53 0.33 -3.82
C PHE A 49 -12.78 -1.01 -4.55
N VAL A 50 -11.74 -1.83 -4.69
CA VAL A 50 -11.79 -3.15 -5.34
C VAL A 50 -12.23 -4.21 -4.33
N GLU A 51 -13.07 -5.17 -4.73
CA GLU A 51 -13.50 -6.25 -3.84
C GLU A 51 -12.30 -7.06 -3.30
N ALA A 52 -12.32 -7.38 -2.00
CA ALA A 52 -11.21 -8.06 -1.34
C ALA A 52 -10.86 -9.43 -1.96
N LYS A 53 -11.82 -10.08 -2.62
CA LYS A 53 -11.63 -11.37 -3.32
C LYS A 53 -10.72 -11.26 -4.55
N ASP A 54 -10.62 -10.07 -5.14
CA ASP A 54 -9.86 -9.79 -6.36
C ASP A 54 -8.44 -9.30 -6.06
N GLY A 55 -7.98 -9.43 -4.80
CA GLY A 55 -6.71 -8.89 -4.31
C GLY A 55 -5.44 -9.35 -5.05
N HIS A 56 -5.51 -10.39 -5.88
CA HIS A 56 -4.36 -10.84 -6.67
C HIS A 56 -4.00 -9.92 -7.83
N GLU A 57 -4.93 -9.11 -8.32
CA GLU A 57 -4.69 -8.13 -9.38
C GLU A 57 -4.07 -6.82 -8.87
N LEU A 58 -4.12 -6.58 -7.55
CA LEU A 58 -3.63 -5.34 -6.91
C LEU A 58 -2.14 -5.10 -7.13
N VAL A 59 -1.34 -6.17 -7.10
CA VAL A 59 0.11 -6.10 -7.35
C VAL A 59 0.42 -5.56 -8.75
N VAL A 60 -0.48 -5.76 -9.71
CA VAL A 60 -0.31 -5.17 -11.04
C VAL A 60 -0.55 -3.67 -11.01
N HIS A 61 -1.59 -3.21 -10.30
CA HIS A 61 -1.82 -1.78 -10.07
C HIS A 61 -0.67 -1.12 -9.31
N GLU A 62 -0.11 -1.78 -8.30
CA GLU A 62 1.06 -1.29 -7.57
C GLU A 62 2.27 -1.08 -8.49
N ALA A 63 2.52 -2.04 -9.40
CA ALA A 63 3.59 -1.91 -10.39
C ALA A 63 3.31 -0.79 -11.42
N GLU A 64 2.07 -0.65 -11.87
CA GLU A 64 1.63 0.45 -12.75
C GLU A 64 1.84 1.81 -12.08
N LEU A 65 1.48 1.94 -10.79
CA LEU A 65 1.64 3.16 -10.02
C LEU A 65 3.10 3.51 -9.75
N CYS A 66 3.96 2.50 -9.52
CA CYS A 66 5.42 2.71 -9.45
C CYS A 66 5.96 3.32 -10.74
N ARG A 67 5.56 2.76 -11.90
CA ARG A 67 5.93 3.30 -13.21
C ARG A 67 5.46 4.75 -13.37
N ASP A 68 4.24 5.06 -12.93
CA ASP A 68 3.69 6.40 -13.05
C ASP A 68 4.40 7.42 -12.14
N LEU A 69 4.79 7.04 -10.93
CA LEU A 69 5.59 7.89 -10.05
C LEU A 69 6.99 8.17 -10.66
N LEU A 70 7.61 7.18 -11.30
CA LEU A 70 8.92 7.31 -11.96
C LEU A 70 8.95 8.30 -13.13
N LYS A 71 7.79 8.73 -13.66
CA LYS A 71 7.71 9.82 -14.63
C LYS A 71 8.17 11.16 -14.05
N ASN A 72 8.01 11.34 -12.74
CA ASN A 72 8.29 12.58 -12.03
C ASN A 72 9.52 12.49 -11.11
N VAL A 73 9.97 11.28 -10.79
CA VAL A 73 11.06 11.05 -9.84
C VAL A 73 12.17 10.17 -10.41
N ARG A 74 13.35 10.22 -9.78
CA ARG A 74 14.45 9.31 -10.09
C ARG A 74 14.67 8.35 -8.92
N ALA A 75 14.71 7.07 -9.21
CA ALA A 75 15.03 6.01 -8.26
C ALA A 75 16.27 5.22 -8.71
N ASP A 76 16.79 4.39 -7.82
CA ASP A 76 17.85 3.42 -8.10
C ASP A 76 17.28 2.00 -8.28
N VAL A 77 16.09 1.73 -7.75
CA VAL A 77 15.42 0.43 -7.78
C VAL A 77 13.94 0.57 -7.43
N VAL A 78 13.11 -0.35 -7.90
CA VAL A 78 11.70 -0.48 -7.49
C VAL A 78 11.53 -1.73 -6.62
N HIS A 79 10.82 -1.62 -5.50
CA HIS A 79 10.43 -2.74 -4.65
C HIS A 79 8.92 -2.98 -4.76
N LEU A 80 8.51 -4.20 -5.09
CA LEU A 80 7.09 -4.61 -5.08
C LEU A 80 6.76 -5.48 -3.87
N ASP A 81 5.49 -5.45 -3.44
CA ASP A 81 4.99 -6.28 -2.35
C ASP A 81 4.75 -7.74 -2.77
N MET A 82 5.84 -8.40 -3.18
CA MET A 82 5.84 -9.81 -3.49
C MET A 82 7.02 -10.47 -2.81
N SER A 83 6.77 -11.34 -1.83
CA SER A 83 7.85 -12.06 -1.13
C SER A 83 8.41 -13.21 -1.98
N LEU A 84 9.18 -12.89 -3.02
CA LEU A 84 9.76 -13.85 -3.97
C LEU A 84 11.31 -13.84 -3.95
N GLY A 85 11.91 -13.51 -2.80
CA GLY A 85 13.35 -13.60 -2.59
C GLY A 85 14.16 -12.48 -3.25
N ALA A 86 13.57 -11.30 -3.46
CA ALA A 86 14.20 -10.15 -4.09
C ALA A 86 14.69 -10.42 -5.53
N VAL A 87 14.06 -11.36 -6.22
CA VAL A 87 14.38 -11.68 -7.62
C VAL A 87 13.86 -10.57 -8.54
N PRO A 88 14.65 -10.11 -9.54
CA PRO A 88 14.16 -9.21 -10.56
C PRO A 88 12.98 -9.81 -11.34
N LEU A 89 11.90 -9.05 -11.49
CA LEU A 89 10.66 -9.52 -12.13
C LEU A 89 10.88 -10.06 -13.56
N GLU A 90 11.78 -9.45 -14.32
CA GLU A 90 12.09 -9.91 -15.68
C GLU A 90 12.67 -11.33 -15.69
N ARG A 91 13.42 -11.71 -14.66
CA ARG A 91 14.06 -13.02 -14.53
C ARG A 91 13.08 -14.09 -14.03
N LEU A 92 12.05 -13.69 -13.27
CA LEU A 92 11.08 -14.58 -12.60
C LEU A 92 10.35 -15.52 -13.56
N SER A 93 10.72 -16.80 -13.59
CA SER A 93 10.08 -17.84 -14.43
C SER A 93 9.20 -18.81 -13.62
N ALA A 94 8.37 -19.58 -14.33
CA ALA A 94 7.57 -20.65 -13.71
C ALA A 94 8.44 -21.70 -12.98
N ILE A 95 9.66 -21.94 -13.48
CA ILE A 95 10.64 -22.86 -12.88
C ILE A 95 11.15 -22.28 -11.56
N GLN A 96 11.58 -21.01 -11.54
CA GLN A 96 12.04 -20.34 -10.33
C GLN A 96 10.93 -20.20 -9.26
N LEU A 97 9.67 -20.04 -9.68
CA LEU A 97 8.52 -20.08 -8.77
C LEU A 97 8.29 -21.48 -8.14
N GLY A 98 8.83 -22.53 -8.76
CA GLY A 98 8.85 -23.89 -8.23
C GLY A 98 9.69 -24.02 -6.97
N ASP A 99 10.83 -23.32 -6.93
CA ASP A 99 11.83 -23.36 -5.85
C ASP A 99 11.46 -22.45 -4.66
N ILE A 100 10.55 -21.50 -4.88
CA ILE A 100 10.09 -20.58 -3.83
C ILE A 100 9.04 -21.28 -2.95
N ARG A 101 9.19 -21.16 -1.62
CA ARG A 101 8.24 -21.65 -0.60
C ARG A 101 6.94 -20.83 -0.58
N VAL A 102 6.13 -20.95 -1.63
CA VAL A 102 4.79 -20.35 -1.75
C VAL A 102 3.72 -21.44 -1.85
N SER A 103 2.51 -21.13 -1.35
CA SER A 103 1.37 -22.05 -1.47
C SER A 103 1.00 -22.28 -2.94
N SER A 104 0.43 -23.46 -3.25
CA SER A 104 -0.02 -23.80 -4.60
C SER A 104 -1.06 -22.82 -5.16
N ARG A 105 -1.90 -22.25 -4.28
CA ARG A 105 -2.87 -21.19 -4.64
C ARG A 105 -2.16 -19.88 -4.99
N ALA A 106 -1.24 -19.41 -4.14
CA ALA A 106 -0.48 -18.19 -4.40
C ALA A 106 0.33 -18.30 -5.70
N ARG A 107 0.99 -19.44 -5.94
CA ARG A 107 1.73 -19.71 -7.18
C ARG A 107 0.84 -19.59 -8.42
N ARG A 108 -0.37 -20.16 -8.41
CA ARG A 108 -1.32 -20.04 -9.53
C ARG A 108 -1.74 -18.61 -9.80
N HIS A 109 -1.97 -17.80 -8.75
CA HIS A 109 -2.30 -16.39 -8.92
C HIS A 109 -1.13 -15.61 -9.51
N VAL A 110 0.09 -15.79 -8.98
CA VAL A 110 1.29 -15.16 -9.51
C VAL A 110 1.50 -15.49 -10.99
N LEU A 111 1.36 -16.76 -11.38
CA LEU A 111 1.53 -17.17 -12.78
C LEU A 111 0.53 -16.49 -13.74
N LYS A 112 -0.67 -16.12 -13.29
CA LYS A 112 -1.66 -15.40 -14.11
C LYS A 112 -1.25 -13.96 -14.37
N ILE A 113 -0.73 -13.27 -13.36
CA ILE A 113 -0.38 -11.85 -13.43
C ILE A 113 1.05 -11.60 -13.92
N LEU A 114 1.93 -12.61 -13.84
CA LEU A 114 3.35 -12.51 -14.16
C LEU A 114 3.65 -11.95 -15.56
N PRO A 115 2.92 -12.29 -16.65
CA PRO A 115 3.15 -11.68 -17.95
C PRO A 115 2.98 -10.15 -17.95
N ARG A 116 1.97 -9.64 -17.23
CA ARG A 116 1.72 -8.20 -17.08
C ARG A 116 2.81 -7.54 -16.25
N LEU A 117 3.15 -8.15 -15.11
CA LEU A 117 4.24 -7.67 -14.26
C LEU A 117 5.58 -7.58 -14.99
N ARG A 118 5.91 -8.60 -15.80
CA ARG A 118 7.13 -8.59 -16.64
C ARG A 118 7.11 -7.50 -17.70
N LYS A 119 5.95 -7.25 -18.31
CA LYS A 119 5.80 -6.16 -19.28
C LYS A 119 6.09 -4.81 -18.62
N ILE A 120 5.51 -4.54 -17.45
CA ILE A 120 5.72 -3.29 -16.70
C ILE A 120 7.17 -3.17 -16.23
N ALA A 121 7.76 -4.25 -15.70
CA ALA A 121 9.15 -4.26 -15.28
C ALA A 121 10.09 -3.97 -16.46
N GLY A 122 9.86 -4.59 -17.63
CA GLY A 122 10.64 -4.31 -18.83
C GLY A 122 10.46 -2.88 -19.37
N GLU A 123 9.28 -2.26 -19.21
CA GLU A 123 9.08 -0.84 -19.48
C GLU A 123 9.94 0.04 -18.54
N ILE A 124 9.88 -0.21 -17.24
CA ILE A 124 10.69 0.51 -16.23
C ILE A 124 12.19 0.38 -16.51
N THR A 125 12.67 -0.83 -16.80
CA THR A 125 14.08 -1.07 -17.11
C THR A 125 14.51 -0.35 -18.38
N ARG A 126 13.70 -0.36 -19.45
CA ARG A 126 14.04 0.34 -20.70
C ARG A 126 14.04 1.85 -20.54
N GLU A 127 13.07 2.41 -19.82
CA GLU A 127 12.88 3.87 -19.72
C GLU A 127 13.78 4.50 -18.66
N HIS A 128 14.02 3.80 -17.54
CA HIS A 128 14.73 4.34 -16.39
C HIS A 128 16.05 3.63 -16.07
N GLY A 129 16.33 2.47 -16.68
CA GLY A 129 17.57 1.72 -16.45
C GLY A 129 17.69 1.08 -15.06
N ILE A 130 16.55 0.84 -14.38
CA ILE A 130 16.52 0.29 -13.02
C ILE A 130 15.71 -1.00 -12.94
N GLU A 131 16.09 -1.88 -12.01
CA GLU A 131 15.41 -3.16 -11.81
C GLU A 131 14.15 -3.02 -10.93
N VAL A 132 13.19 -3.92 -11.16
CA VAL A 132 12.01 -4.11 -10.31
C VAL A 132 12.13 -5.42 -9.54
N LEU A 133 12.20 -5.34 -8.22
CA LEU A 133 12.48 -6.46 -7.32
C LEU A 133 11.24 -6.89 -6.55
N ALA A 134 10.98 -8.19 -6.53
CA ALA A 134 9.95 -8.81 -5.70
C ALA A 134 10.50 -9.10 -4.29
N ILE A 135 10.48 -8.07 -3.42
CA ILE A 135 11.01 -8.15 -2.05
C ILE A 135 9.91 -8.46 -1.02
N GLY A 136 8.74 -7.85 -1.16
CA GLY A 136 7.66 -8.02 -0.19
C GLY A 136 7.91 -7.32 1.14
N LYS A 137 7.33 -7.87 2.19
CA LYS A 137 7.41 -7.44 3.61
C LYS A 137 8.81 -7.16 4.19
N GLU A 138 9.89 -7.64 3.55
CA GLU A 138 11.26 -7.35 4.01
C GLU A 138 11.74 -5.94 3.57
N SER A 139 10.96 -5.25 2.74
CA SER A 139 11.24 -3.91 2.24
C SER A 139 10.60 -2.83 3.12
N VAL A 140 11.43 -2.04 3.82
CA VAL A 140 10.96 -0.84 4.55
C VAL A 140 10.21 0.14 3.64
N PRO A 141 10.66 0.43 2.39
CA PRO A 141 9.87 1.25 1.46
C PRO A 141 8.48 0.69 1.12
N VAL A 142 8.31 -0.63 1.04
CA VAL A 142 6.99 -1.25 0.83
C VAL A 142 6.12 -1.01 2.07
N ARG A 143 6.68 -1.17 3.27
CA ARG A 143 5.97 -0.82 4.51
C ARG A 143 5.58 0.67 4.58
N ILE A 144 6.44 1.58 4.11
CA ILE A 144 6.11 3.01 4.00
C ILE A 144 4.98 3.23 2.99
N ALA A 145 4.98 2.49 1.87
CA ALA A 145 3.88 2.50 0.90
C ALA A 145 2.57 2.01 1.53
N GLU A 146 2.59 0.91 2.28
CA GLU A 146 1.43 0.36 3.01
C GLU A 146 0.84 1.39 3.96
N LEU A 147 1.71 2.02 4.76
CA LEU A 147 1.29 3.04 5.73
C LEU A 147 0.75 4.28 5.02
N THR A 148 1.31 4.64 3.87
CA THR A 148 0.86 5.78 3.07
C THR A 148 -0.49 5.49 2.43
N ALA A 149 -0.67 4.32 1.83
CA ALA A 149 -1.96 3.84 1.34
C ALA A 149 -2.99 3.78 2.48
N GLY A 150 -2.59 3.36 3.68
CA GLY A 150 -3.44 3.40 4.87
C GLY A 150 -3.87 4.81 5.27
N ALA A 151 -2.97 5.79 5.22
CA ALA A 151 -3.29 7.18 5.48
C ALA A 151 -4.26 7.76 4.44
N TYR A 152 -4.04 7.49 3.14
CA TYR A 152 -4.97 7.87 2.07
C TYR A 152 -6.32 7.16 2.20
N SER A 153 -6.33 5.90 2.64
CA SER A 153 -7.56 5.15 2.86
C SER A 153 -8.48 5.83 3.87
N ILE A 154 -7.92 6.46 4.90
CA ILE A 154 -8.70 7.22 5.89
C ILE A 154 -9.37 8.42 5.22
N LEU A 155 -8.66 9.14 4.34
CA LEU A 155 -9.23 10.26 3.58
C LEU A 155 -10.31 9.79 2.61
N TYR A 156 -10.03 8.80 1.75
CA TYR A 156 -10.99 8.31 0.75
C TYR A 156 -12.21 7.66 1.38
N ALA A 157 -12.06 6.93 2.48
CA ALA A 157 -13.20 6.40 3.22
C ALA A 157 -14.02 7.53 3.88
N SER A 158 -13.37 8.59 4.37
CA SER A 158 -14.08 9.77 4.89
C SER A 158 -14.86 10.50 3.80
N GLU A 159 -14.27 10.68 2.61
CA GLU A 159 -14.96 11.26 1.45
C GLU A 159 -16.19 10.43 1.07
N ARG A 160 -16.03 9.11 1.04
CA ARG A 160 -17.12 8.19 0.74
C ARG A 160 -18.22 8.21 1.81
N ALA A 161 -17.86 8.22 3.09
CA ALA A 161 -18.81 8.30 4.21
C ALA A 161 -19.68 9.56 4.09
N VAL A 162 -19.06 10.72 3.85
CA VAL A 162 -19.77 11.99 3.65
C VAL A 162 -20.67 11.95 2.42
N LYS A 163 -20.15 11.45 1.28
CA LYS A 163 -20.90 11.38 0.02
C LYS A 163 -22.12 10.47 0.11
N GLU A 164 -21.98 9.34 0.80
CA GLU A 164 -23.05 8.35 0.94
C GLU A 164 -23.95 8.62 2.15
N ASP A 165 -23.61 9.60 2.98
CA ASP A 165 -24.24 9.90 4.28
C ASP A 165 -24.35 8.64 5.17
N LYS A 166 -23.25 7.89 5.26
CA LYS A 166 -23.19 6.59 5.94
C LYS A 166 -21.98 6.47 6.84
N THR A 167 -22.19 5.79 7.95
CA THR A 167 -21.09 5.33 8.80
C THR A 167 -20.34 4.20 8.08
N LEU A 168 -19.02 4.31 8.01
CA LEU A 168 -18.15 3.26 7.46
C LEU A 168 -17.24 2.71 8.55
N LEU A 169 -16.96 1.40 8.46
CA LEU A 169 -15.93 0.75 9.26
C LEU A 169 -14.73 0.47 8.36
N LEU A 170 -13.57 1.00 8.72
CA LEU A 170 -12.32 0.89 7.94
C LEU A 170 -11.29 0.10 8.74
N GLY A 171 -10.91 -1.09 8.26
CA GLY A 171 -9.77 -1.84 8.79
C GLY A 171 -8.46 -1.22 8.30
N LEU A 172 -7.55 -0.93 9.22
CA LEU A 172 -6.24 -0.34 8.93
C LEU A 172 -5.19 -1.43 8.67
N PRO A 173 -4.03 -1.05 8.08
CA PRO A 173 -2.86 -1.91 8.00
C PRO A 173 -2.47 -2.56 9.32
N SER A 174 -1.72 -3.66 9.22
CA SER A 174 -1.28 -4.36 10.43
C SER A 174 -0.32 -3.49 11.24
N LYS A 175 -0.44 -3.59 12.57
CA LYS A 175 0.45 -2.99 13.58
C LYS A 175 0.77 -1.53 13.26
N CYS A 176 -0.25 -0.72 13.06
CA CYS A 176 -0.08 0.72 12.86
C CYS A 176 -0.97 1.52 13.81
N GLN A 177 -0.73 2.83 13.89
CA GLN A 177 -1.57 3.77 14.62
C GLN A 177 -1.73 5.07 13.81
N PRO A 178 -2.97 5.52 13.57
CA PRO A 178 -3.22 6.79 12.90
C PRO A 178 -2.98 7.95 13.87
N ARG A 179 -2.47 9.05 13.33
CA ARG A 179 -2.45 10.35 13.99
C ARG A 179 -2.98 11.37 13.01
N ILE A 180 -4.09 12.01 13.37
CA ILE A 180 -4.86 12.89 12.50
C ILE A 180 -4.75 14.30 13.05
N ASP A 181 -4.38 15.24 12.20
CA ASP A 181 -4.35 16.67 12.51
C ASP A 181 -4.92 17.51 11.36
N GLN A 182 -4.74 18.83 11.42
CA GLN A 182 -5.25 19.75 10.40
C GLN A 182 -4.52 19.65 9.05
N SER A 183 -3.30 19.12 9.03
CA SER A 183 -2.49 18.96 7.81
C SER A 183 -2.84 17.69 7.04
N GLY A 184 -3.30 16.66 7.76
CA GLY A 184 -3.75 15.40 7.18
C GLY A 184 -3.62 14.24 8.15
N VAL A 185 -3.21 13.09 7.61
CA VAL A 185 -3.14 11.82 8.31
C VAL A 185 -1.74 11.27 8.23
N TYR A 186 -1.14 11.03 9.40
CA TYR A 186 0.03 10.18 9.53
C TYR A 186 -0.38 8.79 9.99
N LEU A 187 0.27 7.76 9.47
CA LEU A 187 0.10 6.38 9.93
C LEU A 187 1.45 5.83 10.38
N TYR A 188 1.61 5.61 11.68
CA TYR A 188 2.87 5.18 12.30
C TYR A 188 2.92 3.67 12.44
N SER A 189 4.07 3.06 12.19
CA SER A 189 4.27 1.65 12.52
C SER A 189 4.34 1.44 14.05
N LEU A 190 3.83 0.31 14.50
CA LEU A 190 3.92 -0.20 15.88
C LEU A 190 4.85 -1.43 15.95
N ILE A 191 5.55 -1.76 14.87
CA ILE A 191 6.57 -2.83 14.88
C ILE A 191 7.78 -2.33 15.67
N ALA A 192 8.30 -3.16 16.59
CA ALA A 192 9.30 -2.76 17.59
C ALA A 192 10.61 -2.17 17.01
N ALA A 193 10.94 -2.46 15.75
CA ALA A 193 12.12 -1.94 15.05
C ALA A 193 11.80 -0.83 14.03
N GLU A 194 10.54 -0.41 13.91
CA GLU A 194 10.04 0.56 12.93
C GLU A 194 9.43 1.80 13.61
N HIS A 195 9.88 2.12 14.82
CA HIS A 195 9.27 3.14 15.68
C HIS A 195 9.18 4.55 15.09
N ASP A 196 10.01 4.85 14.09
CA ASP A 196 10.08 6.12 13.36
C ASP A 196 9.62 6.00 11.90
N VAL A 197 9.10 4.83 11.49
CA VAL A 197 8.57 4.59 10.15
C VAL A 197 7.11 5.01 10.08
N ARG A 198 6.77 5.84 9.10
CA ARG A 198 5.42 6.38 8.91
C ARG A 198 5.05 6.59 7.46
N GLY A 199 3.76 6.48 7.17
CA GLY A 199 3.13 6.98 5.95
C GLY A 199 2.42 8.31 6.20
N TYR A 200 2.13 9.04 5.12
CA TYR A 200 1.46 10.34 5.22
C TYR A 200 0.53 10.62 4.03
N ALA A 201 -0.65 11.14 4.32
CA ALA A 201 -1.59 11.67 3.34
C ALA A 201 -2.03 13.07 3.75
N LYS A 202 -1.96 14.02 2.80
CA LYS A 202 -2.36 15.41 3.03
C LYS A 202 -3.86 15.56 2.77
N ASP A 203 -4.58 16.19 3.70
CA ASP A 203 -6.02 16.45 3.54
C ASP A 203 -6.27 17.76 2.78
N VAL A 204 -6.13 17.72 1.45
CA VAL A 204 -6.34 18.90 0.59
C VAL A 204 -7.81 19.31 0.53
N GLY A 205 -8.73 18.34 0.63
CA GLY A 205 -10.18 18.57 0.56
C GLY A 205 -10.84 18.94 1.89
N GLU A 206 -10.04 19.03 2.95
CA GLU A 206 -10.47 19.24 4.34
C GLU A 206 -11.59 18.27 4.77
N VAL A 207 -11.55 17.03 4.27
CA VAL A 207 -12.61 16.03 4.51
C VAL A 207 -12.65 15.60 5.97
N LEU A 208 -11.52 15.63 6.67
CA LEU A 208 -11.43 15.27 8.09
C LEU A 208 -12.26 16.20 8.98
N LYS A 209 -12.51 17.44 8.54
CA LYS A 209 -13.40 18.38 9.25
C LYS A 209 -14.87 17.96 9.19
N LYS A 210 -15.24 17.13 8.21
CA LYS A 210 -16.61 16.71 7.89
C LYS A 210 -16.98 15.33 8.46
N VAL A 211 -16.07 14.68 9.18
CA VAL A 211 -16.31 13.38 9.81
C VAL A 211 -15.87 13.36 11.27
N ASN A 212 -16.52 12.51 12.06
CA ASN A 212 -16.05 12.03 13.36
C ASN A 212 -15.41 10.66 13.15
N ILE A 213 -14.19 10.49 13.64
CA ILE A 213 -13.42 9.25 13.52
C ILE A 213 -13.16 8.72 14.93
N SER A 214 -13.53 7.47 15.18
CA SER A 214 -13.17 6.77 16.41
C SER A 214 -12.36 5.52 16.11
N GLU A 215 -11.27 5.33 16.86
CA GLU A 215 -10.36 4.21 16.70
C GLU A 215 -10.76 3.06 17.63
N ILE A 216 -10.82 1.86 17.08
CA ILE A 216 -11.11 0.63 17.81
C ILE A 216 -10.11 -0.48 17.47
N LEU A 217 -9.95 -1.45 18.37
CA LEU A 217 -9.23 -2.69 18.06
C LEU A 217 -10.10 -3.57 17.17
N ASN A 218 -9.49 -4.27 16.20
CA ASN A 218 -10.21 -5.29 15.45
C ASN A 218 -10.32 -6.58 16.30
N PRO A 219 -11.52 -7.00 16.71
CA PRO A 219 -11.70 -8.19 17.56
C PRO A 219 -11.41 -9.50 16.81
N CYS A 220 -11.52 -9.50 15.48
CA CYS A 220 -11.34 -10.68 14.63
C CYS A 220 -9.90 -10.81 14.09
N ALA A 221 -9.09 -9.75 14.17
CA ALA A 221 -7.74 -9.71 13.61
C ALA A 221 -6.73 -9.05 14.56
N ARG A 222 -6.04 -9.86 15.37
CA ARG A 222 -5.02 -9.37 16.31
C ARG A 222 -3.92 -8.59 15.57
N GLY A 223 -3.60 -7.42 16.12
CA GLY A 223 -2.59 -6.52 15.56
C GLY A 223 -3.14 -5.57 14.50
N PHE A 224 -4.41 -5.69 14.12
CA PHE A 224 -5.10 -4.75 13.25
C PHE A 224 -5.97 -3.81 14.10
N ARG A 225 -6.10 -2.57 13.63
CA ARG A 225 -7.04 -1.59 14.16
C ARG A 225 -8.15 -1.35 13.14
N ALA A 226 -9.26 -0.81 13.59
CA ALA A 226 -10.31 -0.31 12.71
C ALA A 226 -10.70 1.10 13.12
N LEU A 227 -11.25 1.85 12.16
CA LEU A 227 -11.81 3.17 12.37
C LEU A 227 -13.30 3.14 12.04
N GLU A 228 -14.11 3.61 12.97
CA GLU A 228 -15.49 3.97 12.68
C GLU A 228 -15.52 5.43 12.22
N ILE A 229 -15.96 5.66 10.99
CA ILE A 229 -15.98 6.96 10.32
C ILE A 229 -17.44 7.38 10.13
N LYS A 230 -17.84 8.45 10.81
CA LYS A 230 -19.22 8.97 10.81
C LYS A 230 -19.27 10.37 10.19
N PRO A 231 -20.15 10.67 9.24
CA PRO A 231 -20.39 12.04 8.79
C PRO A 231 -20.74 12.98 9.95
N LYS A 232 -20.28 14.23 9.89
CA LYS A 232 -20.73 15.32 10.77
C LYS A 232 -21.91 16.01 10.11
N HIS A 233 -22.95 16.24 10.90
CA HIS A 233 -24.09 17.07 10.56
C HIS A 233 -23.93 18.46 11.17
#